data_AF-A0A401ZMY2-F1
#
_entry.id   AF-A0A401ZMY2-F1
#
_cell.length_a   1.000
_cell.length_b   1.000
_cell.length_c   1.000
_cell.angle_alpha   90.00
_cell.angle_beta   90.00
_cell.angle_gamma   90.00
#
_symmetry.space_group_name_H-M   'P 1'
#
loop_
_entity.id
_entity.type
_entity.pdbx_description
1 polymer ?
#
loop_
_entity_poly.entity_id
_entity_poly.type
_entity_poly.pdbx_seq_one_letter_code
_entity_poly.pdbx_strand_id
1 'polypeptide(L)'
;MRVIVCEHGLLQISKMYMRTRVKAVCWQDITGFNTGIHSSEISIHYHKDNRLFTGSLTINSAYERLDNLAALLEEHRQQFTPIDWKQMTIQLQPAENGKYRCPCCGYRTLNDRCEYELCAVCGWQDDGQDNWDATTNRPLSPNHMSLALARENYQRFGAIRKSALDSVRPPLPEEM
;
A
#
# COMPACT_ATOMS: atom_id res chain seq x y z
N MET A 1 -0.47 -13.27 -2.11
CA MET A 1 -1.13 -12.16 -2.82
C MET A 1 -1.91 -11.39 -1.77
N ARG A 2 -1.75 -10.07 -1.71
CA ARG A 2 -2.39 -9.21 -0.72
C ARG A 2 -3.21 -8.15 -1.43
N VAL A 3 -4.26 -7.64 -0.81
CA VAL A 3 -4.94 -6.44 -1.31
C VAL A 3 -5.03 -5.37 -0.23
N ILE A 4 -4.76 -4.12 -0.60
CA ILE A 4 -4.87 -2.96 0.29
C ILE A 4 -6.04 -2.10 -0.17
N VAL A 5 -6.76 -1.53 0.79
CA VAL A 5 -7.84 -0.57 0.59
C VAL A 5 -7.27 0.83 0.79
N CYS A 6 -7.49 1.74 -0.16
CA CYS A 6 -7.16 3.16 0.00
C CYS A 6 -8.30 4.06 -0.48
N GLU A 7 -8.15 5.39 -0.34
CA GLU A 7 -9.17 6.37 -0.71
C GLU A 7 -9.47 6.42 -2.22
N HIS A 8 -8.76 5.67 -3.04
CA HIS A 8 -8.90 5.77 -4.49
C HIS A 8 -9.23 4.41 -5.14
N GLY A 9 -9.06 3.31 -4.40
CA GLY A 9 -9.38 1.97 -4.86
C GLY A 9 -8.71 0.86 -4.07
N LEU A 10 -8.57 -0.28 -4.73
CA LEU A 10 -7.90 -1.47 -4.21
C LEU A 10 -6.54 -1.66 -4.87
N LEU A 11 -5.55 -2.11 -4.10
CA LEU A 11 -4.21 -2.42 -4.58
C LEU A 11 -3.89 -3.88 -4.38
N GLN A 12 -3.94 -4.65 -5.45
CA GLN A 12 -3.54 -6.04 -5.46
C GLN A 12 -2.02 -6.16 -5.60
N ILE A 13 -1.38 -6.68 -4.57
CA ILE A 13 0.04 -6.97 -4.53
C ILE A 13 0.26 -8.46 -4.76
N SER A 14 1.11 -8.77 -5.74
CA SER A 14 1.51 -10.13 -6.09
C SER A 14 3.03 -10.24 -6.09
N LYS A 15 3.57 -11.18 -5.32
CA LYS A 15 4.99 -11.55 -5.41
C LYS A 15 5.20 -12.42 -6.66
N MET A 16 6.21 -12.06 -7.42
CA MET A 16 6.76 -12.83 -8.53
C MET A 16 8.24 -13.11 -8.21
N TYR A 17 8.86 -14.04 -8.93
CA TYR A 17 10.29 -14.30 -8.75
C TYR A 17 11.10 -13.00 -8.91
N MET A 18 11.80 -12.60 -7.83
CA MET A 18 12.63 -11.39 -7.74
C MET A 18 11.90 -10.05 -8.00
N ARG A 19 10.56 -10.02 -7.99
CA ARG A 19 9.78 -8.81 -8.30
C ARG A 19 8.48 -8.77 -7.53
N THR A 20 8.07 -7.58 -7.09
CA THR A 20 6.73 -7.36 -6.58
C THR A 20 5.92 -6.60 -7.61
N ARG A 21 4.74 -7.12 -7.94
CA ARG A 21 3.80 -6.50 -8.86
C ARG A 21 2.62 -5.93 -8.08
N VAL A 22 2.46 -4.61 -8.14
CA VAL A 22 1.30 -3.89 -7.58
C VAL A 22 0.35 -3.56 -8.73
N LYS A 23 -0.91 -3.98 -8.62
CA LYS A 23 -2.00 -3.66 -9.55
C LYS A 23 -3.07 -2.87 -8.81
N ALA A 24 -3.49 -1.73 -9.35
CA ALA A 24 -4.58 -0.95 -8.79
C ALA A 24 -5.92 -1.25 -9.50
N VAL A 25 -7.03 -1.12 -8.76
CA VAL A 25 -8.42 -1.19 -9.24
C VAL A 25 -9.16 0.01 -8.64
N CYS A 26 -9.59 0.96 -9.46
CA CYS A 26 -10.30 2.15 -8.97
C CYS A 26 -11.66 1.77 -8.39
N TRP A 27 -12.14 2.52 -7.40
CA TRP A 27 -13.49 2.31 -6.85
C TRP A 27 -14.58 2.40 -7.91
N GLN A 28 -14.46 3.34 -8.85
CA GLN A 28 -15.40 3.53 -9.96
C GLN A 28 -15.50 2.32 -10.91
N ASP A 29 -14.44 1.50 -10.95
CA ASP A 29 -14.38 0.33 -11.82
C ASP A 29 -14.99 -0.90 -11.16
N ILE A 30 -15.19 -0.89 -9.84
CA ILE A 30 -15.80 -1.99 -9.08
C ILE A 30 -17.30 -1.99 -9.29
N THR A 31 -17.82 -3.09 -9.83
CA THR A 31 -19.24 -3.28 -10.15
C THR A 31 -19.99 -4.05 -9.08
N GLY A 32 -19.28 -4.74 -8.19
CA GLY A 32 -19.88 -5.44 -7.04
C GLY A 32 -18.86 -6.22 -6.22
N PHE A 33 -19.32 -6.76 -5.09
CA PHE A 33 -18.53 -7.66 -4.25
C PHE A 33 -19.43 -8.72 -3.60
N ASN A 34 -18.83 -9.85 -3.25
CA ASN A 34 -19.46 -10.94 -2.52
C ASN A 34 -18.59 -11.32 -1.32
N THR A 35 -19.20 -11.51 -0.16
CA THR A 35 -18.51 -12.02 1.03
C THR A 35 -18.56 -13.56 1.03
N GLY A 36 -17.43 -14.20 1.30
CA GLY A 36 -17.40 -15.64 1.52
C GLY A 36 -18.12 -16.03 2.82
N ILE A 37 -18.55 -17.29 2.92
CA ILE A 37 -19.18 -17.87 4.14
C ILE A 37 -18.22 -17.78 5.35
N HIS A 38 -16.91 -17.72 5.10
CA HIS A 38 -15.88 -17.48 6.10
C HIS A 38 -15.40 -16.02 6.04
N SER A 39 -15.42 -15.36 7.20
CA SER A 39 -15.25 -13.91 7.42
C SER A 39 -13.84 -13.36 7.18
N SER A 40 -13.12 -13.85 6.18
CA SER A 40 -11.77 -13.35 5.84
C SER A 40 -11.55 -13.18 4.34
N GLU A 41 -12.55 -13.48 3.51
CA GLU A 41 -12.42 -13.43 2.06
C GLU A 41 -13.57 -12.67 1.39
N ILE A 42 -13.23 -11.62 0.64
CA ILE A 42 -14.17 -10.88 -0.21
C ILE A 42 -13.80 -11.14 -1.67
N SER A 43 -14.77 -11.53 -2.48
CA SER A 43 -14.62 -11.49 -3.94
C SER A 43 -15.10 -10.14 -4.47
N ILE A 44 -14.31 -9.51 -5.32
CA ILE A 44 -14.65 -8.26 -6.00
C ILE A 44 -14.85 -8.49 -7.49
N HIS A 45 -15.80 -7.79 -8.08
CA HIS A 45 -16.05 -7.74 -9.52
C HIS A 45 -15.74 -6.33 -10.02
N TYR A 46 -14.95 -6.20 -11.09
CA TYR A 46 -14.58 -4.89 -11.63
C TYR A 46 -14.33 -4.91 -13.12
N HIS A 47 -14.51 -3.77 -13.78
CA HIS A 47 -14.21 -3.59 -15.19
C HIS A 47 -12.79 -3.05 -15.38
N LYS A 48 -12.05 -3.61 -16.34
CA LYS A 48 -10.80 -3.03 -16.83
C LYS A 48 -10.76 -3.17 -18.34
N ASP A 49 -10.51 -2.08 -19.07
CA ASP A 49 -10.48 -2.05 -20.53
C ASP A 49 -11.75 -2.69 -21.16
N ASN A 50 -12.92 -2.34 -20.62
CA ASN A 50 -14.24 -2.91 -20.97
C ASN A 50 -14.39 -4.44 -20.77
N ARG A 51 -13.51 -5.06 -19.98
CA ARG A 51 -13.61 -6.49 -19.62
C ARG A 51 -13.90 -6.64 -18.13
N LEU A 52 -14.80 -7.56 -17.80
CA LEU A 52 -15.12 -7.92 -16.41
C LEU A 52 -14.06 -8.86 -15.85
N PHE A 53 -13.55 -8.56 -14.66
CA PHE A 53 -12.63 -9.38 -13.89
C PHE A 53 -13.22 -9.71 -12.52
N THR A 54 -12.79 -10.84 -11.96
CA THR A 54 -13.07 -11.20 -10.56
C THR A 54 -11.74 -11.36 -9.82
N GLY A 55 -11.63 -10.76 -8.64
CA GLY A 55 -10.48 -10.91 -7.76
C GLY A 55 -10.93 -11.38 -6.38
N SER A 56 -10.14 -12.22 -5.71
CA SER A 56 -10.37 -12.54 -4.31
C SER A 56 -9.41 -11.75 -3.41
N LEU A 57 -9.96 -11.26 -2.31
CA LEU A 57 -9.34 -10.38 -1.34
C LEU A 57 -9.33 -11.11 0.00
N THR A 58 -8.20 -11.69 0.37
CA THR A 58 -8.01 -12.21 1.72
C THR A 58 -7.63 -11.03 2.62
N ILE A 59 -8.55 -10.60 3.48
CA ILE A 59 -8.22 -9.64 4.54
C ILE A 59 -7.52 -10.44 5.62
N ASN A 60 -6.19 -10.49 5.58
CA ASN A 60 -5.43 -10.94 6.73
C ASN A 60 -5.79 -10.04 7.91
N SER A 61 -5.95 -10.67 9.08
CA SER A 61 -6.41 -10.12 10.36
C SER A 61 -5.67 -8.89 10.91
N ALA A 62 -4.75 -8.30 10.14
CA ALA A 62 -4.09 -7.03 10.43
C ALA A 62 -4.99 -5.80 10.14
N TYR A 63 -6.10 -5.97 9.41
CA TYR A 63 -7.08 -4.90 9.19
C TYR A 63 -8.41 -5.32 9.81
N GLU A 64 -8.73 -4.70 10.94
CA GLU A 64 -9.89 -5.06 11.74
C GLU A 64 -11.21 -4.70 11.03
N ARG A 65 -11.97 -5.76 10.75
CA ARG A 65 -13.42 -5.86 10.47
C ARG A 65 -13.90 -5.50 9.06
N LEU A 66 -14.28 -6.55 8.33
CA LEU A 66 -14.96 -6.55 7.03
C LEU A 66 -16.16 -5.58 6.92
N ASP A 67 -16.92 -5.43 8.01
CA ASP A 67 -18.13 -4.60 8.03
C ASP A 67 -17.79 -3.12 7.85
N ASN A 68 -16.65 -2.68 8.39
CA ASN A 68 -16.16 -1.33 8.20
C ASN A 68 -15.73 -1.10 6.75
N LEU A 69 -15.16 -2.11 6.08
CA LEU A 69 -14.78 -1.99 4.68
C LEU A 69 -16.02 -1.78 3.82
N ALA A 70 -17.03 -2.65 3.89
CA ALA A 70 -18.24 -2.53 3.06
C ALA A 70 -18.96 -1.18 3.25
N ALA A 71 -19.05 -0.67 4.49
CA ALA A 71 -19.62 0.65 4.77
C ALA A 71 -18.77 1.80 4.20
N LEU A 72 -17.44 1.73 4.37
CA LEU A 72 -16.49 2.70 3.80
C LEU A 72 -16.55 2.70 2.27
N LEU A 73 -16.72 1.53 1.65
CA LEU A 73 -16.86 1.40 0.20
C LEU A 73 -18.11 2.10 -0.33
N GLU A 74 -19.24 1.95 0.37
CA GLU A 74 -20.50 2.54 -0.05
C GLU A 74 -20.54 4.05 0.19
N GLU A 75 -20.06 4.49 1.36
CA GLU A 75 -20.02 5.91 1.74
C GLU A 75 -19.16 6.73 0.77
N HIS A 76 -17.98 6.21 0.42
CA HIS A 76 -17.04 6.99 -0.37
C HIS A 76 -17.21 6.82 -1.89
N ARG A 77 -17.97 5.82 -2.39
CA ARG A 77 -18.17 5.55 -3.84
C ARG A 77 -18.51 6.81 -4.64
N GLN A 78 -19.31 7.71 -4.06
CA GLN A 78 -19.79 8.92 -4.70
C GLN A 78 -18.85 10.13 -4.56
N GLN A 79 -17.85 10.06 -3.67
CA GLN A 79 -16.92 11.15 -3.37
C GLN A 79 -15.59 11.02 -4.12
N PHE A 80 -15.32 9.85 -4.71
CA PHE A 80 -14.06 9.59 -5.37
C PHE A 80 -13.96 10.34 -6.70
N THR A 81 -12.96 11.22 -6.81
CA THR A 81 -12.58 11.77 -8.10
C THR A 81 -11.85 10.69 -8.89
N PRO A 82 -12.18 10.45 -10.16
CA PRO A 82 -11.43 9.55 -11.01
C PRO A 82 -9.95 9.96 -11.03
N ILE A 83 -9.08 9.14 -10.45
CA ILE A 83 -7.66 9.22 -10.78
C ILE A 83 -7.45 8.32 -11.99
N ASP A 84 -6.72 8.82 -12.97
CA ASP A 84 -6.31 8.01 -14.11
C ASP A 84 -5.23 7.00 -13.67
N TRP A 85 -5.70 5.88 -13.12
CA TRP A 85 -4.86 4.75 -12.74
C TRP A 85 -4.57 3.79 -13.90
N LYS A 86 -4.98 4.15 -15.14
CA LYS A 86 -5.19 3.18 -16.22
C LYS A 86 -4.01 2.26 -16.53
N GLN A 87 -2.78 2.54 -16.09
CA GLN A 87 -1.62 1.70 -16.43
C GLN A 87 -0.57 1.43 -15.33
N MET A 88 -0.85 1.61 -14.03
CA MET A 88 0.16 1.28 -13.02
C MET A 88 0.09 -0.18 -12.57
N THR A 89 0.67 -1.04 -13.41
CA THR A 89 1.35 -2.25 -12.90
C THR A 89 2.77 -1.86 -12.55
N ILE A 90 3.02 -1.49 -11.29
CA ILE A 90 4.40 -1.18 -10.87
C ILE A 90 5.11 -2.51 -10.63
N GLN A 91 6.19 -2.74 -11.38
CA GLN A 91 7.14 -3.80 -11.08
C GLN A 91 8.24 -3.21 -10.20
N LEU A 92 8.14 -3.46 -8.90
CA LEU A 92 9.19 -3.11 -7.97
C LEU A 92 10.29 -4.15 -8.07
N GLN A 93 11.51 -3.69 -8.34
CA GLN A 93 12.72 -4.52 -8.39
C GLN A 93 13.66 -4.14 -7.24
N PRO A 94 14.38 -5.12 -6.67
CA PRO A 94 15.41 -4.82 -5.70
C PRO A 94 16.59 -4.16 -6.41
N ALA A 95 17.41 -3.45 -5.65
CA ALA A 95 18.72 -2.99 -6.10
C ALA A 95 19.71 -4.16 -6.22
N GLU A 96 20.92 -3.87 -6.70
CA GLU A 96 21.98 -4.86 -6.91
C GLU A 96 22.30 -5.68 -5.65
N ASN A 97 22.18 -5.09 -4.47
CA ASN A 97 22.38 -5.75 -3.18
C ASN A 97 21.17 -6.60 -2.71
N GLY A 98 20.16 -6.79 -3.56
CA GLY A 98 18.96 -7.55 -3.25
C GLY A 98 17.95 -6.82 -2.37
N LYS A 99 18.19 -5.55 -2.00
CA LYS A 99 17.30 -4.75 -1.14
C LYS A 99 16.48 -3.76 -1.95
N TYR A 100 15.27 -3.49 -1.49
CA TYR A 100 14.41 -2.48 -2.07
C TYR A 100 14.56 -1.12 -1.39
N ARG A 101 14.34 -0.06 -2.17
CA ARG A 101 14.28 1.30 -1.66
C ARG A 101 13.01 1.50 -0.83
N CYS A 102 13.18 2.06 0.36
CA CYS A 102 12.07 2.55 1.18
C CYS A 102 11.35 3.69 0.45
N PRO A 103 10.02 3.66 0.33
CA PRO A 103 9.27 4.72 -0.36
C PRO A 103 9.34 6.06 0.38
N CYS A 104 9.66 6.06 1.68
CA CYS A 104 9.80 7.27 2.49
C CYS A 104 11.19 7.92 2.30
N CYS A 105 12.26 7.25 2.77
CA CYS A 105 13.60 7.86 2.79
C CYS A 105 14.47 7.54 1.56
N GLY A 106 14.06 6.62 0.68
CA GLY A 106 14.80 6.26 -0.53
C GLY A 106 15.98 5.28 -0.34
N TYR A 107 16.45 5.07 0.88
CA TYR A 107 17.53 4.10 1.18
C TYR A 107 17.09 2.65 1.01
N ARG A 108 18.05 1.77 0.66
CA ARG A 108 17.85 0.36 0.34
C ARG A 108 17.84 -0.53 1.59
N THR A 109 16.82 -0.37 2.42
CA THR A 109 16.73 -1.03 3.74
C THR A 109 15.83 -2.27 3.76
N LEU A 110 14.90 -2.38 2.81
CA LEU A 110 13.85 -3.39 2.81
C LEU A 110 14.33 -4.67 2.09
N ASN A 111 14.12 -5.86 2.66
CA ASN A 111 14.29 -7.12 1.93
C ASN A 111 13.18 -7.34 0.91
N ASP A 112 11.97 -6.89 1.24
CA ASP A 112 10.78 -7.10 0.44
C ASP A 112 9.93 -5.83 0.37
N ARG A 113 9.24 -5.64 -0.76
CA ARG A 113 8.26 -4.56 -0.90
C ARG A 113 6.86 -5.02 -0.56
N CYS A 114 6.17 -4.13 0.12
CA CYS A 114 4.79 -4.25 0.53
C CYS A 114 4.57 -5.46 1.45
N GLU A 115 5.46 -5.69 2.42
CA GLU A 115 5.37 -6.79 3.40
C GLU A 115 5.45 -6.31 4.85
N TYR A 116 5.08 -5.05 5.11
CA TYR A 116 5.10 -4.43 6.45
C TYR A 116 6.47 -4.43 7.12
N GLU A 117 7.55 -4.52 6.35
CA GLU A 117 8.89 -4.36 6.88
C GLU A 117 9.11 -2.92 7.37
N LEU A 118 9.76 -2.79 8.53
CA LEU A 118 10.10 -1.49 9.10
C LEU A 118 11.44 -1.01 8.52
N CYS A 119 11.46 0.20 7.95
CA CYS A 119 12.70 0.82 7.50
C CYS A 119 13.53 1.27 8.71
N ALA A 120 14.71 0.67 8.90
CA ALA A 120 15.62 1.01 10.00
C ALA A 120 16.15 2.46 9.96
N VAL A 121 16.05 3.15 8.82
CA VAL A 121 16.56 4.52 8.65
C VAL A 121 15.53 5.59 8.99
N CYS A 122 14.26 5.41 8.63
CA CYS A 122 13.23 6.43 8.88
C CYS A 122 12.07 5.96 9.76
N GLY A 123 11.94 4.65 10.00
CA GLY A 123 10.84 4.08 10.79
C GLY A 123 9.54 3.88 10.01
N TRP A 124 9.51 4.12 8.68
CA TRP A 124 8.34 3.81 7.84
C TRP A 124 8.11 2.30 7.75
N GLN A 125 6.89 1.84 8.03
CA GLN A 125 6.48 0.46 7.80
C GLN A 125 5.91 0.31 6.39
N ASP A 126 6.49 -0.55 5.55
CA ASP A 126 6.11 -0.67 4.14
C ASP A 126 4.78 -1.40 3.94
N ASP A 127 3.70 -0.64 4.06
CA ASP A 127 2.33 -1.07 3.81
C ASP A 127 1.98 -1.08 2.31
N GLY A 128 2.92 -0.74 1.42
CA GLY A 128 2.70 -0.67 -0.03
C GLY A 128 2.18 0.67 -0.54
N GLN A 129 2.15 1.73 0.27
CA GLN A 129 2.00 3.10 -0.21
C GLN A 129 3.23 3.55 -1.02
N ASP A 130 3.00 4.28 -2.11
CA ASP A 130 4.07 4.78 -2.98
C ASP A 130 3.68 6.14 -3.60
N ASN A 131 4.47 6.63 -4.57
CA ASN A 131 4.32 7.96 -5.17
C ASN A 131 2.91 8.31 -5.65
N TRP A 132 2.20 7.33 -6.22
CA TRP A 132 0.90 7.53 -6.87
C TRP A 132 -0.24 7.76 -5.86
N ASP A 133 -0.04 7.42 -4.59
CA ASP A 133 -0.96 7.75 -3.51
C ASP A 133 -0.24 8.34 -2.30
N ALA A 134 0.86 9.05 -2.52
CA ALA A 134 1.69 9.52 -1.42
C ALA A 134 0.97 10.52 -0.50
N THR A 135 0.04 11.31 -1.04
CA THR A 135 -0.75 12.29 -0.27
C THR A 135 -1.94 11.67 0.44
N THR A 136 -2.33 10.45 0.05
CA THR A 136 -3.48 9.75 0.63
C THR A 136 -3.22 9.44 2.10
N ASN A 137 -4.08 9.91 2.97
CA ASN A 137 -4.09 9.40 4.33
C ASN A 137 -4.86 8.09 4.34
N ARG A 138 -4.19 6.98 4.66
CA ARG A 138 -4.81 5.67 4.81
C ARG A 138 -5.10 5.47 6.31
N PRO A 139 -6.33 5.70 6.81
CA PRO A 139 -6.58 5.74 8.26
C PRO A 139 -6.25 4.43 8.97
N LEU A 140 -6.38 3.31 8.24
CA LEU A 140 -6.08 1.95 8.67
C LEU A 140 -4.63 1.52 8.39
N SER A 141 -3.79 2.39 7.83
CA SER A 141 -2.37 2.08 7.61
C SER A 141 -1.63 2.02 8.94
N PRO A 142 -0.67 1.10 9.12
CA PRO A 142 0.12 0.99 10.36
C PRO A 142 0.87 2.27 10.72
N ASN A 143 1.17 3.12 9.73
CA ASN A 143 1.89 4.37 9.97
C ASN A 143 0.96 5.48 10.49
N HIS A 144 -0.37 5.35 10.31
CA HIS A 144 -1.39 6.36 10.61
C HIS A 144 -1.04 7.77 10.11
N MET A 145 -0.42 7.85 8.92
CA MET A 145 -0.10 9.09 8.22
C MET A 145 0.08 8.81 6.72
N SER A 146 0.03 9.86 5.90
CA SER A 146 0.38 9.76 4.49
C SER A 146 1.90 9.64 4.29
N LEU A 147 2.30 9.00 3.20
CA LEU A 147 3.71 8.90 2.82
C LEU A 147 4.35 10.27 2.56
N ALA A 148 3.59 11.25 2.05
CA ALA A 148 4.04 12.62 1.87
C ALA A 148 4.41 13.27 3.21
N LEU A 149 3.55 13.14 4.22
CA LEU A 149 3.86 13.63 5.58
C LEU A 149 5.06 12.90 6.19
N ALA A 150 5.17 11.59 5.97
CA ALA A 150 6.33 10.82 6.43
C ALA A 150 7.65 11.30 5.80
N ARG A 151 7.65 11.62 4.49
CA ARG A 151 8.80 12.20 3.78
C ARG A 151 9.21 13.55 4.36
N GLU A 152 8.25 14.43 4.57
CA GLU A 152 8.47 15.74 5.20
C GLU A 152 9.05 15.59 6.62
N ASN A 153 8.47 14.71 7.43
CA ASN A 153 8.96 14.43 8.78
C ASN A 153 10.38 13.86 8.76
N TYR A 154 10.68 12.93 7.85
CA TYR A 154 12.03 12.39 7.72
C TYR A 154 13.05 13.48 7.36
N GLN A 155 12.73 14.37 6.41
CA GLN A 155 13.59 15.50 6.08
C GLN A 155 13.83 16.44 7.28
N ARG A 156 12.81 16.60 8.14
CA ARG A 156 12.85 17.54 9.27
C ARG A 156 13.48 16.95 10.53
N PHE A 157 13.29 15.66 10.78
CA PHE A 157 13.65 15.01 12.05
C PHE A 157 14.68 13.89 11.89
N GLY A 158 14.81 13.29 10.70
CA GLY A 158 15.54 12.03 10.49
C GLY A 158 14.69 10.79 10.76
N ALA A 159 13.40 10.94 11.08
CA ALA A 159 12.45 9.85 11.29
C ALA A 159 11.02 10.28 10.90
N ILE A 160 10.12 9.33 10.68
CA ILE A 160 8.71 9.64 10.35
C ILE A 160 7.94 10.26 11.52
N ARG A 161 8.43 10.11 12.75
CA ARG A 161 7.91 10.73 13.98
C ARG A 161 9.07 11.05 14.92
N LYS A 162 8.96 12.12 15.72
CA LYS A 162 9.95 12.42 16.77
C LYS A 162 10.10 11.28 17.79
N SER A 163 8.99 10.62 18.13
CA SER A 163 8.99 9.48 19.05
C SER A 163 9.70 8.24 18.51
N ALA A 164 10.01 8.19 17.21
CA ALA A 164 10.70 7.07 16.57
C ALA A 164 12.22 7.28 16.49
N LEU A 165 12.75 8.43 16.94
CA LEU A 165 14.18 8.77 16.80
C LEU A 165 15.09 7.74 17.48
N ASP A 166 14.69 7.23 18.65
CA ASP A 166 15.48 6.24 19.39
C ASP A 166 15.43 4.83 18.75
N SER A 167 14.56 4.62 17.77
CA SER A 167 14.36 3.34 17.09
C SER A 167 14.91 3.31 15.66
N VAL A 168 15.48 4.43 15.18
CA VAL A 168 16.08 4.54 13.84
C VAL A 168 17.58 4.76 13.92
N ARG A 169 18.25 4.63 12.78
CA ARG A 169 19.70 4.86 12.66
C ARG A 169 20.03 5.60 11.36
N PRO A 170 21.22 6.22 11.25
CA PRO A 170 21.73 6.68 9.97
C PRO A 170 21.80 5.55 8.93
N PRO A 171 21.68 5.87 7.62
CA PRO A 171 21.89 4.91 6.55
C PRO A 171 23.33 4.41 6.53
N LEU A 172 23.52 3.13 6.23
CA LEU A 172 24.84 2.53 6.01
C LEU A 172 25.35 2.87 4.59
N PRO A 173 26.68 2.85 4.35
CA PRO A 173 27.24 3.10 3.03
C PRO A 173 26.63 2.28 1.89
N GLU A 174 26.35 1.01 2.14
CA GLU A 174 25.75 0.07 1.19
C GLU A 174 24.25 0.30 0.93
N GLU A 175 23.58 1.12 1.75
CA GLU A 175 22.14 1.41 1.64
C GLU A 175 21.85 2.64 0.74
N MET A 176 22.87 3.41 0.35
CA MET A 176 22.75 4.66 -0.43
C MET A 176 22.44 4.41 -1.91
#